data_AF-A0A946FTB5-F1
#
_entry.id   AF-A0A946FTB5-F1
#
_cell.length_a   1.000
_cell.length_b   1.000
_cell.length_c   1.000
_cell.angle_alpha   90.00
_cell.angle_beta   90.00
_cell.angle_gamma   90.00
#
_symmetry.space_group_name_H-M   'P 1'
#
loop_
_entity.id
_entity.type
_entity.pdbx_description
1 polymer ?
#
loop_
_entity_poly.entity_id
_entity_poly.type
_entity_poly.pdbx_seq_one_letter_code
_entity_poly.pdbx_strand_id
1 'polypeptide(L)'
;MQKKGRFQLIAGERRLRAIKDHMNVTIIQAKIASVDDLQAGRISATEILLRQDLFAIESIEATIEIIDVEMNKDPWYLTVCKTPLERVNKLLSKIDSIRRSKERGSVVFMLERDLSHKFMGQVELILKNLPKPLEW
;
A
#
# COMPACT_ATOMS: atom_id res chain seq x y z
N MET A 1 -15.05 15.52 -4.63
CA MET A 1 -15.55 16.73 -5.33
C MET A 1 -14.80 16.84 -6.66
N GLN A 2 -15.44 16.52 -7.80
CA GLN A 2 -14.77 16.53 -9.12
C GLN A 2 -14.26 17.94 -9.47
N LYS A 3 -12.94 18.10 -9.62
CA LYS A 3 -12.37 19.27 -10.29
C LYS A 3 -12.66 19.15 -11.79
N LYS A 4 -13.74 19.80 -12.26
CA LYS A 4 -14.17 19.83 -13.67
C LYS A 4 -12.96 19.95 -14.61
N GLY A 5 -12.78 18.95 -15.48
CA GLY A 5 -11.79 18.93 -16.58
C GLY A 5 -10.35 18.58 -16.22
N ARG A 6 -10.02 18.25 -14.96
CA ARG A 6 -8.67 17.82 -14.57
C ARG A 6 -8.64 16.32 -14.29
N PHE A 7 -7.64 15.65 -14.84
CA PHE A 7 -7.37 14.23 -14.61
C PHE A 7 -6.09 14.07 -13.78
N GLN A 8 -6.04 13.00 -12.99
CA GLN A 8 -4.85 12.59 -12.24
C GLN A 8 -4.36 11.26 -12.80
N LEU A 9 -3.04 11.13 -12.96
CA LEU A 9 -2.44 9.86 -13.35
C LEU A 9 -2.43 8.92 -12.14
N ILE A 10 -2.83 7.67 -12.38
CA ILE A 10 -2.90 6.62 -11.35
C ILE A 10 -1.90 5.49 -11.66
N ALA A 11 -1.63 5.21 -12.93
CA ALA A 11 -0.71 4.16 -13.39
C ALA A 11 -0.02 4.58 -14.70
N GLY A 12 1.15 3.99 -14.98
CA GLY A 12 1.90 4.26 -16.22
C GLY A 12 2.80 5.50 -16.20
N GLU A 13 3.26 5.93 -15.02
CA GLU A 13 4.15 7.10 -14.84
C GLU A 13 5.40 7.02 -15.73
N ARG A 14 6.08 5.87 -15.79
CA ARG A 14 7.26 5.68 -16.64
C ARG A 14 6.95 5.84 -18.13
N ARG A 15 5.81 5.31 -18.58
CA ARG A 15 5.36 5.42 -19.98
C ARG A 15 5.02 6.87 -20.32
N LEU A 16 4.32 7.57 -19.41
CA LEU A 16 4.01 8.97 -19.60
C LEU A 16 5.29 9.82 -19.66
N ARG A 17 6.26 9.55 -18.78
CA ARG A 17 7.55 10.24 -18.75
C ARG A 17 8.34 10.00 -20.03
N ALA A 18 8.46 8.76 -20.49
CA ALA A 18 9.11 8.44 -21.76
C ALA A 18 8.48 9.16 -22.96
N ILE A 19 7.15 9.26 -23.02
CA ILE A 19 6.47 10.02 -24.06
C ILE A 19 6.83 11.50 -23.97
N LYS A 20 6.76 12.11 -22.78
CA LYS A 20 7.10 13.54 -22.60
C LYS A 20 8.55 13.86 -22.95
N ASP A 21 9.47 12.97 -22.58
CA ASP A 21 10.89 13.24 -22.71
C ASP A 21 11.42 12.94 -24.12
N HIS A 22 10.78 12.04 -24.88
CA HIS A 22 11.33 11.52 -26.14
C HIS A 22 10.39 11.68 -27.33
N MET A 23 9.14 12.09 -27.11
CA MET A 23 8.17 12.31 -28.17
C MET A 23 7.48 13.66 -27.99
N ASN A 24 7.39 14.45 -29.07
CA ASN A 24 6.76 15.76 -29.03
C ASN A 24 5.22 15.64 -29.18
N VAL A 25 4.58 14.79 -28.38
CA VAL A 25 3.15 14.47 -28.49
C VAL A 25 2.35 15.29 -27.49
N THR A 26 1.35 16.02 -27.99
CA THR A 26 0.48 16.88 -27.18
C THR A 26 -0.75 16.14 -26.63
N ILE A 27 -1.10 15.01 -27.23
CA ILE A 27 -2.28 14.22 -26.90
C ILE A 27 -1.86 12.75 -26.72
N ILE A 28 -2.31 12.14 -25.63
CA ILE A 28 -2.10 10.73 -25.36
C ILE A 28 -3.45 10.00 -25.29
N GLN A 29 -3.45 8.73 -25.69
CA GLN A 29 -4.59 7.86 -25.42
C GLN A 29 -4.54 7.41 -23.96
N ALA A 30 -5.62 7.63 -23.22
CA ALA A 30 -5.74 7.22 -21.82
C ALA A 30 -7.13 6.66 -21.54
N LYS A 31 -7.21 5.75 -20.56
CA LYS A 31 -8.49 5.26 -20.02
C LYS A 31 -8.85 6.08 -18.79
N ILE A 32 -10.01 6.71 -18.82
CA ILE A 32 -10.54 7.46 -17.68
C ILE A 32 -11.36 6.49 -16.81
N ALA A 33 -11.02 6.39 -15.53
CA ALA A 33 -11.75 5.63 -14.54
C ALA A 33 -12.19 6.56 -13.40
N SER A 34 -13.42 6.40 -12.93
CA SER A 34 -13.91 7.07 -11.72
C SER A 34 -13.58 6.19 -10.53
N VAL A 35 -12.60 6.58 -9.74
CA VAL A 35 -12.13 5.82 -8.56
C VAL A 35 -11.96 6.76 -7.37
N ASP A 36 -12.11 6.23 -6.16
CA ASP A 36 -11.74 6.94 -4.94
C ASP A 36 -10.22 6.84 -4.66
N ASP A 37 -9.74 7.56 -3.64
CA ASP A 37 -8.31 7.62 -3.30
C ASP A 37 -7.75 6.24 -2.89
N LEU A 38 -8.57 5.41 -2.25
CA LEU A 38 -8.18 4.07 -1.80
C LEU A 38 -8.04 3.11 -3.00
N GLN A 39 -8.98 3.17 -3.94
CA GLN A 39 -8.92 2.44 -5.19
C GLN A 39 -7.75 2.91 -6.06
N ALA A 40 -7.50 4.23 -6.12
CA ALA A 40 -6.37 4.78 -6.85
C ALA A 40 -5.02 4.28 -6.29
N GLY A 41 -4.84 4.31 -4.97
CA GLY A 41 -3.63 3.78 -4.30
C GLY A 41 -3.41 2.30 -4.59
N ARG A 42 -4.47 1.48 -4.49
CA ARG A 42 -4.40 0.04 -4.83
C ARG A 42 -3.97 -0.18 -6.27
N ILE A 43 -4.55 0.53 -7.23
CA ILE A 43 -4.23 0.39 -8.65
C ILE A 43 -2.76 0.77 -8.88
N SER A 44 -2.31 1.87 -8.27
CA SER A 44 -0.93 2.37 -8.43
C SER A 44 0.10 1.37 -7.90
N ALA A 45 -0.06 0.92 -6.65
CA ALA A 45 0.88 -0.02 -6.05
C ALA A 45 0.83 -1.42 -6.70
N THR A 46 -0.35 -1.85 -7.15
CA THR A 46 -0.50 -3.10 -7.92
C THR A 46 0.22 -3.04 -9.26
N GLU A 47 0.13 -1.92 -9.98
CA GLU A 47 0.84 -1.76 -11.25
C GLU A 47 2.35 -1.90 -11.07
N ILE A 48 2.90 -1.34 -9.98
CA ILE A 48 4.31 -1.50 -9.64
C ILE A 48 4.64 -2.97 -9.38
N LEU A 49 3.86 -3.68 -8.55
CA LEU A 49 4.13 -5.09 -8.22
C LEU A 49 4.04 -6.06 -9.40
N LEU A 50 3.24 -5.74 -10.42
CA LEU A 50 3.08 -6.58 -11.60
C LEU A 50 4.22 -6.44 -12.62
N ARG A 51 5.18 -5.52 -12.40
CA ARG A 51 6.32 -5.33 -13.29
C ARG A 51 7.33 -6.48 -13.20
N GLN A 52 7.88 -6.85 -14.36
CA GLN A 52 8.94 -7.86 -14.45
C GLN A 52 10.31 -7.29 -14.09
N ASP A 53 10.54 -6.00 -14.38
CA ASP A 53 11.78 -5.29 -14.11
C ASP A 53 11.77 -4.61 -12.73
N LEU A 54 11.03 -5.18 -11.78
CA LEU A 54 10.82 -4.60 -10.45
C LEU A 54 12.07 -4.77 -9.59
N PHE A 55 12.64 -3.65 -9.12
CA PHE A 55 13.73 -3.70 -8.15
C PHE A 55 13.19 -4.07 -6.76
N ALA A 56 14.03 -4.73 -5.95
CA ALA A 56 13.64 -5.15 -4.60
C ALA A 56 13.11 -4.00 -3.73
N ILE A 57 13.70 -2.81 -3.84
CA ILE A 57 13.25 -1.62 -3.10
C ILE A 57 11.85 -1.14 -3.54
N GLU A 58 11.59 -1.11 -4.85
CA GLU A 58 10.27 -0.76 -5.41
C GLU A 58 9.21 -1.77 -4.96
N SER A 59 9.56 -3.06 -4.89
CA SER A 59 8.70 -4.12 -4.37
C SER A 59 8.33 -3.91 -2.90
N ILE A 60 9.30 -3.51 -2.07
CA ILE A 60 9.09 -3.21 -0.66
C ILE A 60 8.17 -1.98 -0.51
N GLU A 61 8.44 -0.90 -1.23
CA GLU A 61 7.64 0.32 -1.19
C GLU A 61 6.20 0.07 -1.63
N ALA A 62 5.99 -0.66 -2.73
CA ALA A 62 4.66 -1.01 -3.21
C ALA A 62 3.91 -1.93 -2.23
N THR A 63 4.62 -2.84 -1.57
CA THR A 63 4.03 -3.69 -0.52
C THR A 63 3.60 -2.86 0.69
N ILE A 64 4.42 -1.90 1.11
CA ILE A 64 4.10 -0.97 2.21
C ILE A 64 2.87 -0.13 1.84
N GLU A 65 2.80 0.41 0.62
CA GLU A 65 1.65 1.16 0.12
C GLU A 65 0.36 0.32 0.15
N ILE A 66 0.41 -0.94 -0.30
CA ILE A 66 -0.77 -1.82 -0.27
C ILE A 66 -1.22 -2.08 1.17
N ILE A 67 -0.30 -2.40 2.06
CA ILE A 67 -0.63 -2.60 3.48
C ILE A 67 -1.24 -1.33 4.05
N ASP A 68 -0.62 -0.17 3.83
CA ASP A 68 -1.10 1.11 4.34
C ASP A 68 -2.53 1.43 3.87
N VAL A 69 -2.80 1.28 2.56
CA VAL A 69 -4.10 1.53 1.95
C VAL A 69 -5.18 0.58 2.50
N GLU A 70 -4.86 -0.68 2.72
CA GLU A 70 -5.79 -1.66 3.29
C GLU A 70 -6.07 -1.41 4.79
N MET A 71 -5.03 -1.00 5.51
CA MET A 71 -5.09 -0.69 6.95
C MET A 71 -5.73 0.67 7.25
N ASN A 72 -5.84 1.56 6.26
CA ASN A 72 -6.44 2.90 6.36
C ASN A 72 -7.90 2.89 6.83
N LYS A 73 -8.56 1.73 6.84
CA LYS A 73 -9.92 1.54 7.38
C LYS A 73 -9.96 1.55 8.92
N ASP A 74 -8.82 1.36 9.59
CA ASP A 74 -8.73 1.34 11.05
C ASP A 74 -8.37 2.72 11.61
N PRO A 75 -9.25 3.34 12.43
CA PRO A 75 -8.99 4.67 12.99
C PRO A 75 -7.73 4.74 13.85
N TRP A 76 -7.39 3.66 14.58
CA TRP A 76 -6.17 3.65 15.37
C TRP A 76 -4.96 3.79 14.46
N TYR A 77 -4.91 3.04 13.35
CA TYR A 77 -3.78 3.04 12.42
C TYR A 77 -3.48 4.44 11.85
N LEU A 78 -4.53 5.20 11.52
CA LEU A 78 -4.42 6.55 10.98
C LEU A 78 -3.84 7.57 11.97
N THR A 79 -4.04 7.37 13.27
CA THR A 79 -3.58 8.32 14.30
C THR A 79 -2.09 8.18 14.63
N VAL A 80 -1.44 7.12 14.14
CA VAL A 80 -0.15 6.67 14.65
C VAL A 80 1.02 7.47 14.05
N CYS A 81 1.05 7.70 12.74
CA CYS A 81 2.13 8.39 12.02
C CYS A 81 1.64 9.02 10.70
N LYS A 82 2.48 9.87 10.08
CA LYS A 82 2.11 10.65 8.89
C LYS A 82 2.35 9.92 7.59
N THR A 83 3.40 9.10 7.50
CA THR A 83 3.75 8.38 6.26
C THR A 83 3.34 6.90 6.29
N PRO A 84 3.10 6.27 5.13
CA PRO A 84 2.84 4.83 5.02
C PRO A 84 3.92 3.98 5.70
N LEU A 85 5.19 4.27 5.40
CA LEU A 85 6.34 3.57 5.98
C LEU A 85 6.34 3.62 7.51
N GLU A 86 6.17 4.81 8.09
CA GLU A 86 6.14 4.97 9.55
C GLU A 86 4.95 4.23 10.18
N ARG A 87 3.76 4.32 9.57
CA ARG A 87 2.55 3.66 10.07
C ARG A 87 2.69 2.14 10.05
N VAL A 88 3.14 1.56 8.92
CA VAL A 88 3.41 0.12 8.81
C VAL A 88 4.49 -0.30 9.80
N ASN A 89 5.60 0.44 9.90
CA ASN A 89 6.67 0.09 10.84
C ASN A 89 6.19 0.12 12.30
N LYS A 90 5.39 1.11 12.68
CA LYS A 90 4.84 1.21 14.04
C LYS A 90 3.82 0.11 14.34
N LEU A 91 3.00 -0.27 13.36
CA LEU A 91 2.10 -1.42 13.45
C LEU A 91 2.89 -2.70 13.74
N LEU A 92 3.89 -3.00 12.90
CA LEU A 92 4.74 -4.18 13.06
C LEU A 92 5.50 -4.18 14.40
N SER A 93 6.02 -3.02 14.80
CA SER A 93 6.70 -2.85 16.10
C SER A 93 5.77 -3.14 17.27
N LYS A 94 4.50 -2.71 17.21
CA LYS A 94 3.52 -2.98 18.26
C LYS A 94 3.19 -4.47 18.34
N ILE A 95 2.98 -5.12 17.19
CA ILE A 95 2.73 -6.56 17.14
C ILE A 95 3.92 -7.34 17.72
N ASP A 96 5.15 -7.01 17.33
CA ASP A 96 6.36 -7.66 17.84
C ASP A 96 6.55 -7.44 19.34
N SER A 97 6.29 -6.22 19.83
CA SER A 97 6.33 -5.91 21.26
C SER A 97 5.36 -6.80 22.06
N ILE A 98 4.11 -6.95 21.60
CA ILE A 98 3.11 -7.80 22.26
C ILE A 98 3.54 -9.27 22.26
N ARG A 99 4.07 -9.75 21.13
CA ARG A 99 4.60 -11.11 20.99
C ARG A 99 5.74 -11.38 21.99
N ARG A 100 6.76 -10.51 22.03
CA ARG A 100 7.91 -10.66 22.95
C ARG A 100 7.50 -10.57 24.42
N SER A 101 6.57 -9.70 24.77
CA SER A 101 6.05 -9.60 26.14
C SER A 101 5.41 -10.92 26.58
N LYS A 102 4.61 -11.56 25.70
CA LYS A 102 4.02 -12.88 25.96
C LYS A 102 5.09 -13.97 26.11
N GLU A 103 6.08 -14.00 25.22
CA GLU A 103 7.20 -14.97 25.27
C GLU A 103 8.02 -14.86 26.56
N ARG A 104 8.14 -13.65 27.12
CA ARG A 104 8.82 -13.39 28.40
C ARG A 104 7.96 -13.64 29.64
N GLY A 105 6.74 -14.15 29.47
CA GLY A 105 5.82 -14.42 30.58
C GLY A 105 5.20 -13.15 31.20
N SER A 106 5.28 -12.00 30.53
CA SER A 106 4.62 -10.77 31.01
C SER A 106 3.10 -10.86 30.83
N VAL A 107 2.36 -10.22 31.74
CA VAL A 107 0.90 -10.10 31.63
C VAL A 107 0.57 -9.14 30.48
N VAL A 108 0.06 -9.69 29.39
CA VAL A 108 -0.49 -8.93 28.26
C VAL A 108 -2.00 -8.83 28.45
N PHE A 109 -2.54 -7.62 28.44
CA PHE A 109 -3.98 -7.39 28.55
C PHE A 109 -4.73 -8.06 27.40
N MET A 110 -5.94 -8.58 27.68
CA MET A 110 -6.77 -9.23 26.64
C MET A 110 -6.99 -8.33 25.42
N LEU A 111 -7.28 -7.04 25.65
CA LEU A 111 -7.45 -6.05 24.58
C LEU A 111 -6.23 -5.92 23.66
N GLU A 112 -5.02 -5.95 24.20
CA GLU A 112 -3.79 -5.85 23.40
C GLU A 112 -3.55 -7.13 22.59
N ARG A 113 -3.86 -8.29 23.19
CA ARG A 113 -3.80 -9.58 22.50
C ARG A 113 -4.77 -9.63 21.33
N ASP A 114 -6.01 -9.20 21.53
CA ASP A 114 -7.06 -9.19 20.50
C ASP A 114 -6.71 -8.22 19.36
N LEU A 115 -6.19 -7.04 19.69
CA LEU A 115 -5.70 -6.09 18.69
C LEU A 115 -4.53 -6.66 17.88
N SER A 116 -3.57 -7.33 18.53
CA SER A 116 -2.45 -7.98 17.85
C SER A 116 -2.92 -9.05 16.87
N HIS A 117 -3.85 -9.92 17.30
CA HIS A 117 -4.43 -10.95 16.43
C HIS A 117 -5.22 -10.35 15.26
N LYS A 118 -6.04 -9.32 15.53
CA LYS A 118 -6.80 -8.60 14.49
C LYS A 118 -5.86 -8.09 13.40
N PHE A 119 -4.82 -7.35 13.78
CA PHE A 119 -3.92 -6.74 12.82
C PHE A 119 -3.03 -7.77 12.11
N MET A 120 -2.53 -8.78 12.82
CA MET A 120 -1.77 -9.86 12.19
C MET A 120 -2.62 -10.60 11.16
N GLY A 121 -3.88 -10.93 11.49
CA GLY A 121 -4.80 -11.57 10.56
C GLY A 121 -5.07 -10.73 9.31
N GLN A 122 -5.22 -9.41 9.47
CA GLN A 122 -5.38 -8.50 8.33
C GLN A 122 -4.12 -8.45 7.46
N VAL A 123 -2.94 -8.27 8.05
CA VAL A 123 -1.67 -8.24 7.30
C VAL A 123 -1.44 -9.55 6.56
N GLU A 124 -1.68 -10.71 7.19
CA GLU A 124 -1.58 -12.00 6.52
C GLU A 124 -2.52 -12.13 5.32
N LEU A 125 -3.77 -11.69 5.47
CA LEU A 125 -4.75 -11.72 4.39
C LEU A 125 -4.31 -10.84 3.22
N ILE A 126 -3.75 -9.66 3.50
CA ILE A 126 -3.22 -8.77 2.47
C ILE A 126 -2.06 -9.44 1.72
N LEU A 127 -1.08 -9.97 2.46
CA LEU A 127 0.10 -10.61 1.88
C LEU A 127 -0.25 -11.85 1.04
N LYS A 128 -1.20 -12.67 1.50
CA LYS A 128 -1.69 -13.85 0.76
C LYS A 128 -2.35 -13.49 -0.57
N ASN A 129 -2.95 -12.30 -0.64
CA ASN A 129 -3.68 -11.81 -1.81
C ASN A 129 -2.89 -10.78 -2.63
N LEU A 130 -1.58 -10.64 -2.40
CA LEU A 130 -0.76 -9.73 -3.19
C LEU A 130 -0.77 -10.14 -4.67
N PRO A 131 -0.79 -9.15 -5.59
CA PRO A 131 -0.61 -9.40 -7.01
C PRO A 131 0.71 -10.12 -7.23
N LYS A 132 0.67 -11.25 -7.92
CA LYS A 132 1.89 -11.95 -8.34
C LYS A 132 2.36 -11.37 -9.67
N PRO A 133 3.68 -11.20 -9.89
CA PRO A 133 4.21 -10.84 -11.19
C PRO A 133 3.63 -11.78 -12.26
N LEU A 134 3.26 -11.21 -13.42
CA LEU A 134 2.80 -12.02 -14.54
C LEU A 134 4.00 -12.78 -15.12
N GLU A 135 4.02 -14.09 -14.90
CA GLU A 135 4.87 -15.00 -15.70
C GLU A 135 4.25 -15.09 -17.10
N TRP A 136 5.10 -14.92 -18.12
CA TRP A 136 4.76 -14.91 -19.54
C TRP A 136 5.45 -16.08 -20.21
#